data_AF-M0GCW9-F1
#
_entry.id   AF-M0GCW9-F1
#
_cell.length_a   1.000
_cell.length_b   1.000
_cell.length_c   1.000
_cell.angle_alpha   90.00
_cell.angle_beta   90.00
_cell.angle_gamma   90.00
#
_symmetry.space_group_name_H-M   'P 1'
#
loop_
_entity.id
_entity.type
_entity.pdbx_description
1 polymer ?
#
loop_
_entity_poly.entity_id
_entity_poly.type
_entity_poly.pdbx_seq_one_letter_code
_entity_poly.pdbx_strand_id
1 'polypeptide(L)'
;MRGFVDYRVRIPNGSSSGNRTIEWSLSDHEIEEVRLQKDGETITKSDGSHTPAIDYQIDDDWSATLTLEAEIHVRLKKTTRTDVVNGTNVDVVYREETRNVSDSLDVEVYDLSAYPYYAEYPNGDSGVAIFQSRPWQGYTLTEDGDTRVRGVWRFYTARDTSWDGLVRSNRTASTEVESDAIPVFVHAYPSRI
;
A
#
# COMPACT_ATOMS: atom_id res chain seq x y z
N MET A 1 -2.69 -9.13 4.36
CA MET A 1 -1.90 -7.88 4.36
C MET A 1 -2.84 -6.70 4.55
N ARG A 2 -2.38 -5.59 5.16
CA ARG A 2 -3.14 -4.34 5.28
C ARG A 2 -2.36 -3.22 4.58
N GLY A 3 -3.05 -2.43 3.77
CA GLY A 3 -2.48 -1.28 3.06
C GLY A 3 -3.12 0.04 3.48
N PHE A 4 -2.52 1.13 3.01
CA PHE A 4 -3.10 2.47 3.10
C PHE A 4 -2.92 3.17 1.75
N VAL A 5 -4.01 3.69 1.19
CA VAL A 5 -4.00 4.42 -0.08
C VAL A 5 -4.36 5.87 0.19
N ASP A 6 -3.46 6.78 -0.15
CA ASP A 6 -3.69 8.24 -0.08
C ASP A 6 -3.38 8.88 -1.43
N TYR A 7 -4.20 9.84 -1.83
CA TYR A 7 -4.02 10.57 -3.08
C TYR A 7 -4.63 11.97 -3.00
N ARG A 8 -4.16 12.87 -3.87
CA ARG A 8 -4.67 14.24 -3.99
C ARG A 8 -5.02 14.57 -5.42
N VAL A 9 -6.24 15.04 -5.63
CA VAL A 9 -6.68 15.49 -6.95
C VAL A 9 -6.37 16.98 -7.12
N ARG A 10 -5.50 17.30 -8.08
CA ARG A 10 -5.21 18.69 -8.44
C ARG A 10 -6.25 19.21 -9.42
N ILE A 11 -7.11 20.12 -8.95
CA ILE A 11 -8.13 20.76 -9.79
C ILE A 11 -7.45 21.79 -10.72
N PRO A 12 -7.73 21.78 -12.04
CA PRO A 12 -7.21 22.79 -12.96
C PRO A 12 -7.62 24.21 -12.57
N ASN A 13 -6.75 25.18 -12.81
CA ASN A 13 -7.09 26.59 -12.60
C ASN A 13 -8.24 27.00 -13.51
N GLY A 14 -9.19 27.76 -12.96
CA GLY A 14 -10.16 28.50 -13.75
C GLY A 14 -9.50 29.60 -14.59
N SER A 15 -10.25 30.15 -15.54
CA SER A 15 -9.82 31.29 -16.34
C SER A 15 -10.97 32.22 -16.67
N SER A 16 -10.68 33.51 -16.80
CA SER A 16 -11.66 34.50 -17.27
C SER A 16 -11.02 35.35 -18.36
N SER A 17 -11.72 35.51 -19.48
CA SER A 17 -11.25 36.27 -20.64
C SER A 17 -12.44 36.86 -21.40
N GLY A 18 -12.47 38.20 -21.51
CA GLY A 18 -13.58 38.90 -22.13
C GLY A 18 -14.89 38.63 -21.40
N ASN A 19 -15.89 38.12 -22.12
CA ASN A 19 -17.19 37.73 -21.57
C ASN A 19 -17.25 36.26 -21.11
N ARG A 20 -16.13 35.52 -21.15
CA ARG A 20 -16.11 34.08 -20.87
C ARG A 20 -15.36 33.78 -19.58
N THR A 21 -15.98 33.00 -18.70
CA THR A 21 -15.39 32.48 -17.45
C THR A 21 -15.47 30.95 -17.43
N ILE A 22 -14.38 30.28 -17.07
CA ILE A 22 -14.26 28.84 -16.95
C ILE A 22 -13.90 28.51 -15.51
N GLU A 23 -14.70 27.64 -14.90
CA GLU A 23 -14.50 27.14 -13.54
C GLU A 23 -14.43 25.62 -13.55
N TRP A 24 -13.57 25.07 -12.70
CA TRP A 24 -13.42 23.64 -12.49
C TRP A 24 -13.74 23.29 -11.04
N SER A 25 -14.41 22.16 -10.86
CA SER A 25 -14.71 21.62 -9.55
C SER A 25 -14.58 20.10 -9.59
N LEU A 26 -14.12 19.51 -8.49
CA LEU A 26 -14.18 18.05 -8.31
C LEU A 26 -15.64 17.65 -8.11
N SER A 27 -16.13 16.77 -8.98
CA SER A 27 -17.50 16.27 -8.88
C SER A 27 -17.55 14.95 -8.12
N ASP A 28 -16.60 14.06 -8.40
CA ASP A 28 -16.53 12.74 -7.81
C ASP A 28 -15.08 12.20 -7.87
N HIS A 29 -14.73 11.32 -6.95
CA HIS A 29 -13.50 10.54 -7.00
C HIS A 29 -13.67 9.26 -6.19
N GLU A 30 -13.05 8.18 -6.66
CA GLU A 30 -13.05 6.90 -5.95
C GLU A 30 -11.77 6.12 -6.23
N ILE A 31 -11.47 5.18 -5.34
CA ILE A 31 -10.54 4.10 -5.63
C ILE A 31 -11.42 3.03 -6.30
N GLU A 32 -11.12 2.66 -7.54
CA GLU A 32 -11.89 1.62 -8.24
C GLU A 32 -11.45 0.22 -7.78
N GLU A 33 -10.15 -0.01 -7.73
CA GLU A 33 -9.56 -1.31 -7.42
C GLU A 33 -8.20 -1.15 -6.72
N VAL A 34 -7.89 -2.09 -5.83
CA VAL A 34 -6.54 -2.24 -5.28
C VAL A 34 -5.98 -3.60 -5.69
N ARG A 35 -4.76 -3.61 -6.24
CA ARG A 35 -4.02 -4.79 -6.71
C ARG A 35 -2.81 -5.00 -5.83
N LEU A 36 -2.60 -6.25 -5.40
CA LEU A 36 -1.31 -6.68 -4.86
C LEU A 36 -0.55 -7.43 -5.95
N GLN A 37 0.67 -7.01 -6.22
CA GLN A 37 1.54 -7.59 -7.22
C GLN A 37 2.78 -8.20 -6.56
N LYS A 38 3.26 -9.32 -7.11
CA LYS A 38 4.55 -9.93 -6.82
C LYS A 38 5.40 -9.82 -8.08
N ASP A 39 6.57 -9.20 -7.98
CA ASP A 39 7.52 -9.07 -9.09
C ASP A 39 6.89 -8.50 -10.39
N GLY A 40 5.91 -7.62 -10.24
CA GLY A 40 5.14 -6.99 -11.32
C GLY A 40 3.92 -7.78 -11.83
N GLU A 41 3.66 -8.99 -11.31
CA GLU A 41 2.48 -9.78 -11.63
C GLU A 41 1.40 -9.62 -10.56
N THR A 42 0.16 -9.31 -10.96
CA THR A 42 -0.97 -9.21 -10.01
C THR A 42 -1.32 -10.59 -9.46
N ILE A 43 -1.16 -10.77 -8.15
CA ILE A 43 -1.49 -12.03 -7.46
C ILE A 43 -2.89 -12.01 -6.84
N THR A 44 -3.41 -10.83 -6.50
CA THR A 44 -4.76 -10.69 -5.95
C THR A 44 -5.26 -9.26 -6.08
N LYS A 45 -6.59 -9.09 -5.93
CA LYS A 45 -7.33 -7.86 -6.11
C LYS A 45 -8.34 -7.69 -4.98
N SER A 46 -8.65 -6.45 -4.65
CA SER A 46 -9.69 -6.05 -3.71
C SER A 46 -10.48 -4.88 -4.30
N ASP A 47 -11.74 -4.77 -3.89
CA ASP A 47 -12.53 -3.56 -4.10
C ASP A 47 -11.79 -2.33 -3.54
N GLY A 48 -12.05 -1.18 -4.14
CA GLY A 48 -11.43 0.08 -3.74
C GLY A 48 -11.69 0.47 -2.29
N SER A 49 -10.62 0.75 -1.56
CA SER A 49 -10.65 1.22 -0.19
C SER A 49 -9.37 1.99 0.14
N HIS A 50 -9.49 3.00 1.00
CA HIS A 50 -8.31 3.67 1.56
C HIS A 50 -7.53 2.77 2.53
N THR A 51 -8.15 1.72 3.07
CA THR A 51 -7.54 0.79 4.04
C THR A 51 -7.79 -0.67 3.66
N PRO A 52 -7.29 -1.11 2.49
CA PRO A 52 -7.56 -2.45 2.00
C PRO A 52 -6.96 -3.50 2.93
N ALA A 53 -7.72 -4.55 3.19
CA ALA A 53 -7.26 -5.76 3.85
C ALA A 53 -7.33 -6.89 2.82
N ILE A 54 -6.17 -7.39 2.40
CA ILE A 54 -6.03 -8.29 1.26
C ILE A 54 -5.46 -9.62 1.76
N ASP A 55 -6.20 -10.70 1.58
CA ASP A 55 -5.69 -12.04 1.78
C ASP A 55 -4.81 -12.43 0.58
N TYR A 56 -3.67 -13.05 0.87
CA TYR A 56 -2.67 -13.37 -0.13
C TYR A 56 -1.90 -14.63 0.27
N GLN A 57 -1.43 -15.35 -0.75
CA GLN A 57 -0.54 -16.49 -0.62
C GLN A 57 0.62 -16.28 -1.61
N ILE A 58 1.83 -16.60 -1.17
CA ILE A 58 3.03 -16.53 -2.01
C ILE A 58 3.67 -17.91 -1.95
N ASP A 59 3.65 -18.62 -3.07
CA ASP A 59 4.28 -19.93 -3.22
C ASP A 59 5.69 -19.73 -3.80
N ASP A 60 6.60 -19.17 -3.00
CA ASP A 60 8.00 -18.96 -3.42
C ASP A 60 8.93 -18.84 -2.21
N ASP A 61 10.14 -19.40 -2.32
CA ASP A 61 11.07 -19.60 -1.19
C ASP A 61 12.21 -18.57 -1.12
N TRP A 62 12.00 -17.34 -1.59
CA TRP A 62 13.10 -16.38 -1.78
C TRP A 62 12.67 -14.93 -1.56
N SER A 63 13.55 -13.99 -1.93
CA SER A 63 13.24 -12.56 -1.99
C SER A 63 12.24 -12.27 -3.11
N ALA A 64 11.26 -11.40 -2.84
CA ALA A 64 10.30 -10.91 -3.82
C ALA A 64 10.06 -9.41 -3.62
N THR A 65 9.64 -8.71 -4.67
CA THR A 65 9.15 -7.33 -4.54
C THR A 65 7.62 -7.37 -4.51
N LEU A 66 7.02 -6.88 -3.44
CA LEU A 66 5.58 -6.70 -3.34
C LEU A 66 5.21 -5.26 -3.67
N THR A 67 4.26 -5.08 -4.59
CA THR A 67 3.74 -3.77 -4.98
C THR A 67 2.25 -3.69 -4.66
N LEU A 68 1.86 -2.67 -3.90
CA LEU A 68 0.46 -2.30 -3.74
C LEU A 68 0.13 -1.21 -4.76
N GLU A 69 -0.78 -1.48 -5.69
CA GLU A 69 -1.24 -0.52 -6.69
C GLU A 69 -2.73 -0.23 -6.48
N ALA A 70 -3.12 1.05 -6.52
CA ALA A 70 -4.51 1.48 -6.47
C ALA A 70 -4.87 2.27 -7.74
N GLU A 71 -6.00 1.92 -8.34
CA GLU A 71 -6.55 2.60 -9.50
C GLU A 71 -7.56 3.66 -9.04
N ILE A 72 -7.28 4.92 -9.36
CA ILE A 72 -8.04 6.08 -8.91
C ILE A 72 -8.84 6.64 -10.07
N HIS A 73 -10.15 6.72 -9.91
CA HIS A 73 -11.06 7.41 -10.83
C HIS A 73 -11.36 8.81 -10.31
N VAL A 74 -11.36 9.78 -11.22
CA VAL A 74 -11.66 11.18 -10.89
C VAL A 74 -12.59 11.75 -11.95
N ARG A 75 -13.68 12.38 -11.49
CA ARG A 75 -14.61 13.13 -12.33
C ARG A 75 -14.59 14.61 -11.98
N LEU A 76 -14.17 15.43 -12.94
CA LEU A 76 -14.16 16.89 -12.85
C LEU A 76 -15.35 17.50 -13.59
N LYS A 77 -15.99 18.49 -12.98
CA LYS A 77 -17.02 19.32 -13.60
C LYS A 77 -16.40 20.63 -14.07
N LYS A 78 -16.50 20.89 -15.38
CA LYS A 78 -16.17 22.15 -16.02
C LYS A 78 -17.44 22.96 -16.22
N THR A 79 -17.47 24.18 -15.69
CA THR A 79 -18.53 25.16 -15.96
C THR A 79 -17.97 26.28 -16.80
N THR A 80 -18.57 26.54 -17.97
CA THR A 80 -18.26 27.69 -18.81
C THR A 80 -19.42 28.67 -18.75
N ARG A 81 -19.17 29.87 -18.22
CA ARG A 81 -20.09 31.01 -18.31
C ARG A 81 -19.69 31.93 -19.45
N THR A 82 -20.67 32.39 -20.23
CA THR A 82 -20.48 33.39 -21.28
C THR A 82 -21.54 34.47 -21.12
N ASP A 83 -21.11 35.70 -20.79
CA ASP A 83 -22.00 36.85 -20.68
C ASP A 83 -22.41 37.35 -22.07
N VAL A 84 -23.71 37.55 -22.26
CA VAL A 84 -24.34 38.02 -23.49
C VAL A 84 -25.21 39.23 -23.17
N VAL A 85 -25.62 39.99 -24.20
CA VAL A 85 -26.32 41.29 -24.04
C VAL A 85 -27.54 41.21 -23.11
N ASN A 86 -28.24 40.06 -23.07
CA ASN A 86 -29.45 39.86 -22.27
C ASN A 86 -29.32 38.74 -21.21
N GLY A 87 -28.12 38.41 -20.74
CA GLY A 87 -27.94 37.44 -19.66
C GLY A 87 -26.61 36.69 -19.69
N THR A 88 -26.58 35.50 -19.09
CA THR A 88 -25.39 34.65 -19.03
C THR A 88 -25.74 33.25 -19.51
N ASN A 89 -25.03 32.74 -20.51
CA ASN A 89 -25.10 31.35 -20.93
C ASN A 89 -24.20 30.49 -20.03
N VAL A 90 -24.69 29.34 -19.59
CA VAL A 90 -23.95 28.39 -18.75
C VAL A 90 -23.89 27.04 -19.47
N ASP A 91 -22.67 26.57 -19.73
CA ASP A 91 -22.37 25.25 -20.28
C ASP A 91 -21.64 24.40 -19.24
N VAL A 92 -22.04 23.13 -19.09
CA VAL A 92 -21.47 22.21 -18.09
C VAL A 92 -21.03 20.93 -18.78
N VAL A 93 -19.75 20.60 -18.62
CA VAL A 93 -19.14 19.40 -19.18
C VAL A 93 -18.42 18.63 -18.08
N TYR A 94 -18.54 17.31 -18.08
CA TYR A 94 -17.78 16.43 -17.19
C TYR A 94 -16.54 15.88 -17.91
N ARG A 95 -15.45 15.74 -17.18
CA ARG A 95 -14.22 15.07 -17.64
C ARG A 95 -13.82 14.01 -16.64
N GLU A 96 -13.45 12.84 -17.15
CA GLU A 96 -13.05 11.69 -16.35
C GLU A 96 -11.57 11.39 -16.61
N GLU A 97 -10.86 10.94 -15.59
CA GLU A 97 -9.47 10.53 -15.65
C GLU A 97 -9.24 9.37 -14.67
N THR A 98 -8.52 8.34 -15.13
CA THR A 98 -8.08 7.21 -14.31
C THR A 98 -6.57 7.23 -14.16
N ARG A 99 -6.06 7.03 -12.95
CA ARG A 99 -4.62 7.01 -12.62
C ARG A 99 -4.28 5.93 -11.63
N ASN A 100 -3.14 5.26 -11.84
CA ASN A 100 -2.60 4.33 -10.87
C ASN A 100 -1.61 5.04 -9.95
N VAL A 101 -1.70 4.74 -8.67
CA VAL A 101 -0.67 5.06 -7.66
C VAL A 101 -0.16 3.75 -7.07
N SER A 102 1.13 3.66 -6.81
CA SER A 102 1.72 2.44 -6.27
C SER A 102 2.89 2.69 -5.35
N ASP A 103 3.13 1.73 -4.47
CA ASP A 103 4.31 1.65 -3.60
C ASP A 103 4.82 0.21 -3.54
N SER A 104 6.13 0.04 -3.33
CA SER A 104 6.80 -1.26 -3.42
C SER A 104 7.72 -1.52 -2.23
N LEU A 105 7.73 -2.77 -1.76
CA LEU A 105 8.61 -3.24 -0.71
C LEU A 105 9.29 -4.55 -1.11
N ASP A 106 10.60 -4.62 -0.89
CA ASP A 106 11.34 -5.88 -0.98
C ASP A 106 11.12 -6.71 0.28
N VAL A 107 10.66 -7.94 0.11
CA VAL A 107 10.35 -8.88 1.20
C VAL A 107 11.13 -10.17 1.03
N GLU A 108 11.38 -10.85 2.14
CA GLU A 108 11.88 -12.23 2.15
C GLU A 108 10.73 -13.14 2.56
N VAL A 109 10.36 -14.08 1.69
CA VAL A 109 9.31 -15.06 1.99
C VAL A 109 9.93 -16.19 2.81
N TYR A 110 9.32 -16.45 3.96
CA TYR A 110 9.77 -17.47 4.92
C TYR A 110 8.89 -18.71 4.79
N ASP A 111 9.36 -19.73 4.08
CA ASP A 111 8.82 -21.09 4.21
C ASP A 111 9.67 -21.91 5.19
N LEU A 112 9.00 -22.70 6.02
CA LEU A 112 9.65 -23.55 7.01
C LEU A 112 10.08 -24.87 6.35
N SER A 113 11.34 -24.94 5.96
CA SER A 113 12.02 -26.20 5.67
C SER A 113 12.84 -26.68 6.87
N ALA A 114 12.61 -27.94 7.27
CA ALA A 114 13.34 -28.59 8.34
C ALA A 114 14.04 -29.83 7.79
N TYR A 115 15.35 -29.94 7.98
CA TYR A 115 16.15 -31.05 7.47
C TYR A 115 16.53 -31.99 8.62
N PRO A 116 15.95 -33.22 8.67
CA PRO A 116 16.32 -34.21 9.66
C PRO A 116 17.61 -34.94 9.25
N TYR A 117 18.52 -35.08 10.20
CA TYR A 117 19.71 -35.91 10.11
C TYR A 117 19.57 -37.05 11.11
N TYR A 118 19.80 -38.26 10.63
CA TYR A 118 19.74 -39.47 11.43
C TYR A 118 21.17 -39.95 11.72
N ALA A 119 21.42 -40.38 12.96
CA ALA A 119 22.67 -40.97 13.38
C ALA A 119 22.39 -42.24 14.18
N GLU A 120 23.23 -43.26 14.03
CA GLU A 120 23.25 -44.43 14.92
C GLU A 120 24.49 -44.34 15.81
N TYR A 121 24.27 -44.44 17.12
CA TYR A 121 25.32 -44.43 18.11
C TYR A 121 25.93 -45.84 18.28
N PRO A 122 27.19 -45.96 18.73
CA PRO A 122 27.84 -47.27 18.88
C PRO A 122 27.16 -48.25 19.84
N ASN A 123 26.27 -47.77 20.70
CA ASN A 123 25.46 -48.57 21.61
C ASN A 123 24.14 -49.08 20.98
N GLY A 124 23.88 -48.76 19.71
CA GLY A 124 22.67 -49.14 18.98
C GLY A 124 21.51 -48.15 19.09
N ASP A 125 21.70 -47.03 19.80
CA ASP A 125 20.67 -45.98 19.89
C ASP A 125 20.63 -45.15 18.60
N SER A 126 19.45 -44.64 18.23
CA SER A 126 19.28 -43.70 17.13
C SER A 126 19.16 -42.26 17.64
N GLY A 127 19.89 -41.34 17.02
CA GLY A 127 19.77 -39.89 17.21
C GLY A 127 19.13 -39.23 16.00
N VAL A 128 18.32 -38.20 16.25
CA VAL A 128 17.80 -37.30 15.20
C VAL A 128 18.19 -35.87 15.53
N ALA A 129 18.78 -35.18 14.57
CA ALA A 129 19.04 -33.74 14.63
C ALA A 129 18.22 -33.04 13.55
N ILE A 130 17.48 -32.00 13.90
CA ILE A 130 16.71 -31.21 12.94
C ILE A 130 17.34 -29.83 12.86
N PHE A 131 17.72 -29.42 11.64
CA PHE A 131 18.23 -28.08 11.40
C PHE A 131 17.17 -27.23 10.70
N GLN A 132 17.04 -25.99 11.16
CA GLN A 132 16.22 -24.94 10.57
C GLN A 132 17.03 -23.64 10.55
N SER A 133 17.10 -22.99 9.40
CA SER A 133 18.01 -21.86 9.13
C SER A 133 17.35 -20.48 9.24
N ARG A 134 16.05 -20.43 9.58
CA ARG A 134 15.22 -19.23 9.56
C ARG A 134 14.73 -18.89 10.99
N PRO A 135 14.27 -17.66 11.31
CA PRO A 135 14.04 -17.19 12.68
C PRO A 135 12.74 -17.73 13.32
N TRP A 136 12.56 -19.04 13.28
CA TRP A 136 11.45 -19.73 13.93
C TRP A 136 11.88 -20.15 15.34
N GLN A 137 11.12 -19.75 16.36
CA GLN A 137 11.28 -20.20 17.74
C GLN A 137 10.81 -21.66 17.93
N GLY A 138 9.86 -22.12 17.13
CA GLY A 138 9.38 -23.50 17.19
C GLY A 138 8.21 -23.77 16.26
N TYR A 139 8.06 -25.04 15.90
CA TYR A 139 6.97 -25.57 15.11
C TYR A 139 6.34 -26.73 15.87
N THR A 140 5.01 -26.73 16.02
CA THR A 140 4.28 -27.80 16.69
C THR A 140 3.27 -28.39 15.72
N LEU A 141 3.39 -29.70 15.49
CA LEU A 141 2.35 -30.53 14.87
C LEU A 141 1.56 -31.21 16.00
N THR A 142 0.25 -31.04 16.02
CA THR A 142 -0.63 -31.83 16.90
C THR A 142 -1.24 -33.00 16.11
N GLU A 143 -1.63 -34.08 16.80
CA GLU A 143 -2.28 -35.25 16.16
C GLU A 143 -3.55 -34.86 15.36
N ASP A 144 -4.21 -33.77 15.75
CA ASP A 144 -5.42 -33.25 15.12
C ASP A 144 -5.15 -32.42 13.85
N GLY A 145 -3.88 -32.22 13.48
CA GLY A 145 -3.49 -31.46 12.29
C GLY A 145 -3.37 -29.94 12.50
N ASP A 146 -3.59 -29.44 13.72
CA ASP A 146 -3.32 -28.04 14.02
C ASP A 146 -1.80 -27.79 14.05
N THR A 147 -1.36 -26.89 13.16
CA THR A 147 0.04 -26.47 13.04
C THR A 147 0.21 -25.11 13.70
N ARG A 148 1.22 -24.99 14.58
CA ARG A 148 1.55 -23.71 15.24
C ARG A 148 3.00 -23.36 15.01
N VAL A 149 3.21 -22.15 14.49
CA VAL A 149 4.54 -21.55 14.34
C VAL A 149 4.74 -20.45 15.38
N ARG A 150 5.88 -20.44 16.07
CA ARG A 150 6.31 -19.31 16.90
C ARG A 150 7.57 -18.74 16.27
N GLY A 151 7.63 -17.43 16.01
CA GLY A 151 8.84 -16.73 15.55
C GLY A 151 9.49 -15.92 16.67
N VAL A 152 10.76 -15.52 16.52
CA VAL A 152 11.51 -14.72 17.52
C VAL A 152 11.48 -13.21 17.22
N TRP A 153 10.46 -12.77 16.48
CA TRP A 153 10.34 -11.40 15.98
C TRP A 153 9.92 -10.44 17.09
N ARG A 154 10.62 -9.31 17.17
CA ARG A 154 10.16 -8.14 17.91
C ARG A 154 9.66 -7.10 16.92
N PHE A 155 8.55 -6.47 17.27
CA PHE A 155 7.90 -5.44 16.46
C PHE A 155 8.09 -4.09 17.12
N TYR A 156 8.35 -3.06 16.32
CA TYR A 156 8.31 -1.67 16.76
C TYR A 156 7.68 -0.82 15.66
N THR A 157 7.01 0.26 16.05
CA THR A 157 6.52 1.27 15.12
C THR A 157 7.51 2.42 15.07
N ALA A 158 7.92 2.82 13.87
CA ALA A 158 8.66 4.05 13.66
C ALA A 158 7.88 4.97 12.72
N ARG A 159 7.88 6.27 13.02
CA ARG A 159 7.34 7.28 12.11
C ARG A 159 8.40 7.69 11.11
N ASP A 160 7.98 7.99 9.89
CA ASP A 160 8.83 8.69 8.92
C ASP A 160 8.75 10.20 9.18
N THR A 161 9.83 10.78 9.70
CA THR A 161 9.87 12.20 10.07
C THR A 161 9.86 13.14 8.87
N SER A 162 10.02 12.62 7.64
CA SER A 162 9.83 13.43 6.43
C SER A 162 8.40 13.94 6.28
N TRP A 163 7.44 13.26 6.93
CA TRP A 163 6.04 13.67 7.01
C TRP A 163 5.74 14.62 8.17
N ASP A 164 6.70 15.00 9.02
CA ASP A 164 6.41 15.91 10.14
C ASP A 164 6.00 17.32 9.63
N GLY A 165 6.49 17.72 8.45
CA GLY A 165 6.20 19.02 7.82
C GLY A 165 5.73 18.89 6.38
N LEU A 166 4.65 19.60 6.04
CA LEU A 166 4.17 19.76 4.67
C LEU A 166 4.49 21.16 4.16
N VAL A 167 4.92 21.26 2.90
CA VAL A 167 5.07 22.57 2.25
C VAL A 167 3.74 22.94 1.58
N ARG A 168 3.06 23.94 2.15
CA ARG A 168 1.87 24.55 1.57
C ARG A 168 2.27 25.73 0.69
N SER A 169 2.17 25.56 -0.62
CA SER A 169 2.47 26.61 -1.59
C SER A 169 1.20 27.24 -2.14
N ASN A 170 1.19 28.58 -2.20
CA ASN A 170 0.28 29.38 -3.02
C ASN A 170 1.07 30.01 -4.18
N ARG A 171 0.39 30.82 -5.01
CA ARG A 171 0.95 31.37 -6.25
C ARG A 171 2.18 32.29 -6.05
N THR A 172 2.38 32.82 -4.85
CA THR A 172 3.45 33.79 -4.55
C THR A 172 4.29 33.44 -3.32
N ALA A 173 3.89 32.44 -2.53
CA ALA A 173 4.59 32.06 -1.30
C ALA A 173 4.43 30.57 -0.99
N SER A 174 5.43 30.01 -0.31
CA SER A 174 5.38 28.70 0.33
C SER A 174 5.53 28.85 1.84
N THR A 175 4.74 28.10 2.59
CA THR A 175 4.82 28.03 4.05
C THR A 175 4.89 26.57 4.44
N GLU A 176 5.84 26.23 5.30
CA GLU A 176 5.87 24.94 5.97
C GLU A 176 4.78 24.91 7.05
N VAL A 177 3.98 23.84 7.06
CA VAL A 177 2.93 23.60 8.04
C VAL A 177 3.13 22.22 8.65
N GLU A 178 2.77 22.05 9.91
CA GLU A 178 2.78 20.73 10.55
C GLU A 178 1.81 19.80 9.82
N SER A 179 2.22 18.54 9.62
CA SER A 179 1.37 17.56 8.94
C SER A 179 0.33 16.99 9.90
N ASP A 180 -0.93 17.02 9.49
CA ASP A 180 -2.01 16.32 10.20
C ASP A 180 -1.95 14.79 10.00
N ALA A 181 -1.11 14.31 9.08
CA ALA A 181 -0.92 12.89 8.77
C ALA A 181 0.52 12.48 9.05
N ILE A 182 0.70 11.68 10.11
CA ILE A 182 2.00 11.12 10.52
C ILE A 182 1.94 9.60 10.30
N PRO A 183 2.28 9.10 9.10
CA PRO A 183 2.31 7.67 8.85
C PRO A 183 3.36 7.00 9.75
N VAL A 184 2.97 5.87 10.35
CA VAL A 184 3.85 5.00 11.13
C VAL A 184 3.97 3.65 10.44
N PHE A 185 5.19 3.14 10.39
CA PHE A 185 5.52 1.86 9.78
C PHE A 185 5.83 0.84 10.87
N VAL A 186 5.30 -0.37 10.73
CA VAL A 186 5.66 -1.50 11.59
C VAL A 186 6.94 -2.10 11.02
N HIS A 187 7.97 -2.16 11.85
CA HIS A 187 9.20 -2.88 11.56
C HIS A 187 9.26 -4.14 12.39
N ALA A 188 9.83 -5.19 11.83
CA ALA A 188 10.11 -6.44 12.52
C ALA A 188 11.61 -6.72 12.41
N TYR A 189 12.22 -7.17 13.51
CA TYR A 189 13.60 -7.65 13.49
C TYR A 189 13.71 -8.98 14.25
N PRO A 190 14.58 -9.89 13.81
CA PRO A 190 14.83 -11.14 14.51
C PRO A 190 15.59 -10.82 15.82
N SER A 191 15.04 -11.22 16.96
CA SER A 191 15.76 -11.11 18.23
C SER A 191 16.47 -12.43 18.54
N ARG A 192 17.74 -12.36 18.94
CA ARG A 192 18.44 -13.51 19.55
C ARG A 192 17.96 -13.64 21.01
N ILE A 193 17.68 -14.86 21.44
CA ILE A 193 17.50 -15.19 22.86
C ILE A 193 18.88 -15.37 23.49
#